data_AF-A0A800IC47-F1
#
_entry.id   AF-A0A800IC47-F1
#
_cell.length_a   1.000
_cell.length_b   1.000
_cell.length_c   1.000
_cell.angle_alpha   90.00
_cell.angle_beta   90.00
_cell.angle_gamma   90.00
#
_symmetry.space_group_name_H-M   'P 1'
#
loop_
_entity.id
_entity.type
_entity.pdbx_description
1 polymer ?
#
loop_
_entity_poly.entity_id
_entity_poly.type
_entity_poly.pdbx_seq_one_letter_code
_entity_poly.pdbx_strand_id
1 'polypeptide(L)' 'MDRPTVFSHQRFLGDKRTQQVYDLDEVIDEEVMSIVLDELMSAETFLCFGPDTLAEARNRGYQLRKV' A
#
# COMPACT_ATOMS: atom_id res chain seq x y z
N MET A 1 -2.26 -4.52 -13.31
CA MET A 1 -3.38 -4.36 -12.34
C MET A 1 -3.99 -2.97 -12.52
N ASP A 2 -5.30 -2.83 -12.32
CA ASP A 2 -5.99 -1.54 -12.37
C ASP A 2 -5.93 -0.87 -10.99
N ARG A 3 -5.25 0.28 -10.89
CA ARG A 3 -5.05 0.97 -9.61
C ARG A 3 -6.33 1.75 -9.25
N PRO A 4 -6.92 1.56 -8.06
CA PRO A 4 -8.07 2.34 -7.62
C PRO A 4 -7.80 3.84 -7.71
N THR A 5 -8.79 4.60 -8.16
CA THR A 5 -8.68 6.06 -8.40
C THR A 5 -8.24 6.82 -7.16
N VAL A 6 -8.62 6.34 -5.97
CA VAL A 6 -8.24 6.90 -4.68
C VAL A 6 -6.72 6.82 -4.39
N PHE A 7 -5.99 5.95 -5.10
CA PHE A 7 -4.54 5.77 -4.97
C PHE A 7 -3.76 6.26 -6.19
N SER A 8 -4.43 6.93 -7.14
CA SER A 8 -3.83 7.38 -8.40
C SER A 8 -2.58 8.26 -8.23
N HIS A 9 -2.44 8.95 -7.09
CA HIS A 9 -1.32 9.83 -6.77
C HIS A 9 -0.47 9.34 -5.60
N GLN A 10 -0.64 8.10 -5.18
CA GLN A 10 0.14 7.50 -4.09
C GLN A 10 0.98 6.36 -4.61
N ARG A 11 2.23 6.32 -4.19
CA ARG A 11 3.15 5.21 -4.38
C ARG A 11 3.10 4.25 -3.19
N PHE A 12 3.07 4.74 -1.96
CA PHE A 12 3.10 3.88 -0.78
C PHE A 12 1.74 3.81 -0.08
N LEU A 13 1.24 2.59 0.09
CA LEU A 13 -0.02 2.32 0.77
C LEU A 13 0.22 1.43 1.98
N GLY A 14 -0.23 1.87 3.16
CA GLY A 14 -0.11 1.11 4.40
C GLY A 14 -1.38 0.34 4.76
N ASP A 15 -1.27 -0.93 5.15
CA ASP A 15 -2.33 -1.69 5.83
C ASP A 15 -2.26 -1.44 7.35
N LYS A 16 -3.30 -0.80 7.90
CA LYS A 16 -3.37 -0.47 9.32
C LYS A 16 -3.44 -1.69 10.23
N ARG A 17 -3.91 -2.85 9.72
CA ARG A 17 -4.10 -4.08 10.51
C ARG A 17 -2.78 -4.80 10.77
N THR A 18 -1.87 -4.76 9.80
CA THR A 18 -0.64 -5.58 9.78
C THR A 18 0.64 -4.76 9.87
N GLN A 19 0.56 -3.42 9.80
CA GLN A 19 1.72 -2.51 9.66
C GLN A 19 2.60 -2.88 8.47
N GLN A 20 1.99 -3.32 7.37
CA GLN A 20 2.69 -3.56 6.11
C GLN A 20 2.51 -2.36 5.18
N VAL A 21 3.57 -1.97 4.49
CA VAL A 21 3.52 -0.98 3.41
C VAL A 21 3.79 -1.66 2.08
N TYR A 22 3.00 -1.30 1.09
CA TYR A 22 3.06 -1.78 -0.28
C TYR A 22 3.55 -0.65 -1.19
N ASP A 23 4.48 -0.97 -2.09
CA ASP A 23 4.92 -0.07 -3.15
C ASP A 23 4.10 -0.36 -4.40
N LEU A 24 3.22 0.56 -4.77
CA LEU A 24 2.33 0.40 -5.91
C LEU A 24 3.06 0.56 -7.26
N ASP A 25 4.26 1.14 -7.27
CA ASP A 25 5.05 1.34 -8.48
C ASP A 25 6.08 0.21 -8.71
N GLU A 26 6.46 -0.51 -7.66
CA GLU A 26 7.39 -1.65 -7.71
C GLU A 26 6.69 -2.98 -7.33
N VAL A 27 5.66 -3.34 -8.10
CA VAL A 27 4.90 -4.60 -7.94
C VAL A 27 5.56 -5.73 -8.72
N ILE A 28 5.80 -6.87 -8.08
CA ILE A 28 6.41 -8.07 -8.67
C ILE A 28 5.34 -9.06 -9.12
N ASP A 29 4.25 -9.18 -8.35
CA ASP A 29 3.09 -10.04 -8.56
C ASP A 29 1.81 -9.19 -8.56
N GLU A 30 1.32 -8.88 -9.77
CA GLU A 30 0.14 -8.04 -9.96
C GLU A 30 -1.16 -8.69 -9.46
N GLU A 31 -1.25 -10.03 -9.48
CA GLU A 31 -2.44 -10.75 -9.04
C GLU A 31 -2.56 -10.68 -7.52
N VAL A 32 -1.45 -10.91 -6.81
CA VAL A 32 -1.41 -10.75 -5.35
C VAL A 32 -1.67 -9.31 -4.94
N MET A 33 -1.11 -8.31 -5.66
CA MET A 33 -1.38 -6.92 -5.33
C MET A 33 -2.86 -6.54 -5.57
N SER A 34 -3.50 -7.07 -6.61
CA SER A 34 -4.94 -6.85 -6.84
C SER A 34 -5.77 -7.36 -5.66
N ILE A 35 -5.48 -8.56 -5.16
CA ILE A 35 -6.16 -9.15 -3.99
C ILE A 35 -5.94 -8.27 -2.75
N VAL A 36 -4.71 -7.80 -2.51
CA VAL A 36 -4.40 -6.90 -1.39
C VAL A 36 -5.20 -5.59 -1.48
N LEU A 37 -5.28 -4.97 -2.66
CA LEU A 37 -6.04 -3.74 -2.84
C LEU A 37 -7.54 -3.95 -2.62
N ASP A 38 -8.12 -5.03 -3.13
CA ASP A 38 -9.52 -5.37 -2.92
C ASP A 38 -9.83 -5.57 -1.43
N GLU A 39 -8.97 -6.28 -0.71
CA GLU A 39 -9.11 -6.45 0.74
C GLU A 39 -9.02 -5.13 1.51
N LEU A 40 -8.06 -4.27 1.16
CA LEU A 40 -7.88 -2.97 1.80
C LEU A 40 -9.07 -2.05 1.55
N MET A 41 -9.59 -2.03 0.33
CA MET A 41 -10.77 -1.26 -0.05
C MET A 41 -12.02 -1.79 0.66
N SER A 42 -12.23 -3.10 0.68
CA SER A 42 -13.38 -3.72 1.36
C SER A 42 -13.35 -3.52 2.87
N ALA A 43 -12.17 -3.47 3.48
CA ALA A 43 -12.02 -3.28 4.92
C ALA A 43 -11.85 -1.81 5.34
N GLU A 44 -11.74 -0.88 4.37
CA GLU A 44 -11.50 0.55 4.58
C GLU A 44 -10.31 0.85 5.53
N THR A 45 -9.33 -0.04 5.53
CA THR A 45 -8.27 -0.09 6.56
C THR A 45 -6.89 0.16 5.98
N PHE A 46 -6.78 1.25 5.25
CA PHE A 46 -5.53 1.72 4.66
C PHE A 46 -5.16 3.12 5.16
N LEU A 47 -3.92 3.52 4.89
CA LEU A 47 -3.49 4.91 5.03
C LEU A 47 -2.43 5.28 3.99
N CYS A 48 -2.38 6.56 3.67
CA CYS A 48 -1.34 7.17 2.85
C CYS A 48 -0.34 7.91 3.74
N PHE A 49 0.90 8.03 3.27
CA PHE A 49 1.98 8.66 4.02
C PHE A 49 2.19 10.12 3.59
N GLY A 50 2.60 10.95 4.55
CA GLY A 50 2.96 12.35 4.32
C GLY A 50 4.29 12.65 5.01
N PRO A 51 5.41 12.74 4.28
CA PRO A 51 5.55 12.61 2.82
C PRO A 51 5.34 11.16 2.30
N ASP A 52 4.94 11.01 1.03
CA ASP A 52 4.74 9.70 0.38
C ASP A 52 6.08 9.02 0.05
N THR A 53 6.74 8.51 1.09
CA THR A 53 8.05 7.88 0.98
C THR A 53 8.12 6.63 1.85
N LEU A 54 8.92 5.65 1.43
CA LEU A 54 9.19 4.46 2.24
C LEU A 54 9.85 4.81 3.59
N ALA A 55 10.65 5.87 3.64
CA ALA A 55 11.27 6.34 4.87
C ALA A 55 10.20 6.78 5.90
N GLU A 56 9.20 7.55 5.47
CA GLU A 56 8.09 7.95 6.35
C GLU A 56 7.29 6.75 6.85
N ALA A 57 7.01 5.78 5.97
CA ALA A 57 6.33 4.55 6.37
C ALA A 57 7.12 3.79 7.46
N ARG A 58 8.44 3.62 7.26
CA ARG A 58 9.33 2.97 8.23
C ARG A 58 9.41 3.74 9.55
N ASN A 59 9.45 5.06 9.52
CA ASN A 59 9.44 5.90 10.72
C ASN A 59 8.16 5.70 11.55
N ARG A 60 7.05 5.33 10.89
CA ARG A 60 5.77 4.97 11.53
C ARG A 60 5.65 3.49 11.89
N GLY A 61 6.72 2.70 11.75
CA GLY A 61 6.77 1.28 12.10
C GLY A 61 6.36 0.31 10.99
N TYR A 62 6.06 0.80 9.78
CA TYR A 62 5.62 -0.07 8.69
C TYR A 62 6.77 -0.85 8.06
N GLN A 63 6.50 -2.10 7.72
CA GLN A 63 7.44 -3.00 7.05
C GLN A 63 7.08 -3.15 5.56
N LEU A 64 8.06 -2.97 4.67
CA LEU A 64 7.84 -3.15 3.24
C LEU A 64 7.55 -4.61 2.94
N ARG A 65 6.35 -4.88 2.43
CA ARG A 65 5.99 -6.17 1.87
C ARG A 65 6.09 -6.08 0.35
N LYS A 66 7.01 -6.85 -0.21
CA LYS A 66 7.11 -7.03 -1.65
C LYS A 66 6.01 -8.01 -2.06
N VAL A 67 5.14 -7.55 -2.94
CA VAL A 67 4.16 -8.35 -3.64
C VAL A 67 4.44 -8.19 -5.11
#